data_AF-A0A1E8B4Y6-F1
#
_entry.id   AF-A0A1E8B4Y6-F1
#
_cell.length_a   1.000
_cell.length_b   1.000
_cell.length_c   1.000
_cell.angle_alpha   90.00
_cell.angle_beta   90.00
_cell.angle_gamma   90.00
#
_symmetry.space_group_name_H-M   'P 1'
#
loop_
_entity.id
_entity.type
_entity.pdbx_description
1 polymer ?
#
loop_
_entity_poly.entity_id
_entity_poly.type
_entity_poly.pdbx_seq_one_letter_code
_entity_poly.pdbx_strand_id
1 'polypeptide(L)'
;MKSYKNWSEVPLELASKTKLSKEGLKPLEAPVAKVFQRANNRYIELYERSKSEKKRQLSDKQKLALSNGRKLGLEQRTCKQCGYVVQSINYV
;
A
#
# COMPACT_ATOMS: atom_id res chain seq x y z
N MET A 1 -16.91 17.02 -1.74
CA MET A 1 -15.57 16.38 -1.79
C MET A 1 -14.66 17.17 -2.69
N LYS A 2 -13.54 17.72 -2.17
CA LYS A 2 -12.63 18.61 -2.92
C LYS A 2 -11.78 17.80 -3.91
N SER A 3 -11.41 18.38 -5.06
CA SER A 3 -10.58 17.72 -6.06
C SER A 3 -9.34 18.56 -6.39
N TYR A 4 -8.16 17.94 -6.32
CA TYR A 4 -6.88 18.55 -6.68
C TYR A 4 -6.42 18.03 -8.04
N LYS A 5 -5.80 18.90 -8.85
CA LYS A 5 -5.28 18.50 -10.16
C LYS A 5 -3.88 17.90 -10.05
N ASN A 6 -3.10 18.40 -9.09
CA ASN A 6 -1.70 18.03 -8.90
C ASN A 6 -1.42 17.68 -7.43
N TRP A 7 -0.41 16.83 -7.20
CA TRP A 7 0.02 16.48 -5.84
C TRP A 7 0.61 17.67 -5.05
N SER A 8 1.17 18.66 -5.73
CA SER A 8 1.72 19.88 -5.11
C SER A 8 0.64 20.77 -4.47
N GLU A 9 -0.61 20.65 -4.92
CA GLU A 9 -1.75 21.41 -4.39
C GLU A 9 -2.35 20.75 -3.15
N VAL A 10 -1.99 19.50 -2.87
CA VAL A 10 -2.55 18.72 -1.76
C VAL A 10 -1.93 19.21 -0.44
N PRO A 11 -2.75 19.70 0.51
CA PRO A 11 -2.27 20.14 1.81
C PRO A 11 -1.54 19.03 2.59
N LEU A 12 -0.61 19.42 3.45
CA LEU A 12 0.20 18.51 4.27
C LEU A 12 -0.61 17.76 5.34
N GLU A 13 -1.85 18.13 5.55
CA GLU A 13 -2.80 17.46 6.45
C GLU A 13 -3.47 16.27 5.76
N LEU A 14 -3.45 16.25 4.42
CA LEU A 14 -4.10 15.23 3.60
C LEU A 14 -3.11 14.22 3.04
N ALA A 15 -3.50 12.94 3.07
CA ALA A 15 -2.69 11.85 2.60
C ALA A 15 -3.54 10.81 1.87
N SER A 16 -2.94 10.13 0.89
CA SER A 16 -3.53 8.91 0.36
C SER A 16 -3.44 7.77 1.39
N LYS A 17 -4.32 6.78 1.24
CA LYS A 17 -4.30 5.55 2.04
C LYS A 17 -2.94 4.86 2.02
N THR A 18 -2.25 4.88 0.87
CA THR A 18 -0.89 4.32 0.73
C THR A 18 0.15 5.10 1.52
N LYS A 19 0.10 6.44 1.49
CA LYS A 19 1.03 7.28 2.26
C LYS A 19 0.82 7.10 3.76
N LEU A 20 -0.44 7.12 4.23
CA LEU A 20 -0.79 6.78 5.62
C LEU A 20 -0.26 5.39 6.01
N SER A 21 -0.43 4.40 5.13
CA SER A 21 0.06 3.05 5.38
C SER A 21 1.58 2.99 5.59
N LYS A 22 2.36 3.77 4.84
CA LYS A 22 3.82 3.84 5.01
C LYS A 22 4.21 4.53 6.31
N GLU A 23 3.39 5.47 6.76
CA GLU A 23 3.50 6.14 8.07
C GLU A 23 2.99 5.24 9.24
N GLY A 24 2.52 4.02 8.95
CA GLY A 24 1.98 3.11 9.97
C GLY A 24 0.57 3.47 10.44
N LEU A 25 -0.15 4.29 9.67
CA LEU A 25 -1.50 4.78 9.97
C LEU A 25 -2.55 4.16 9.04
N LYS A 26 -3.80 4.08 9.49
CA LYS A 26 -4.97 3.77 8.67
C LYS A 26 -6.03 4.86 8.83
N PRO A 27 -6.73 5.23 7.74
CA PRO A 27 -7.84 6.16 7.83
C PRO A 27 -9.00 5.51 8.59
N LEU A 28 -9.65 6.30 9.44
CA LEU A 28 -10.87 5.89 10.15
C LEU A 28 -12.13 6.38 9.41
N GLU A 29 -12.06 7.57 8.83
CA GLU A 29 -13.18 8.22 8.15
C GLU A 29 -13.15 8.05 6.63
N ALA A 30 -14.29 8.40 6.02
CA ALA A 30 -14.44 8.51 4.57
C ALA A 30 -13.48 9.56 3.98
N PRO A 31 -13.10 9.43 2.69
CA PRO A 31 -12.21 10.39 2.05
C PRO A 31 -12.84 11.78 1.96
N VAL A 32 -12.04 12.81 2.25
CA VAL A 32 -12.49 14.22 2.26
C VAL A 32 -12.18 14.92 0.94
N ALA A 33 -11.21 14.40 0.19
CA ALA A 33 -10.78 14.94 -1.09
C ALA A 33 -10.25 13.84 -2.01
N LYS A 34 -9.95 14.21 -3.26
CA LYS A 34 -9.28 13.37 -4.23
C LYS A 34 -8.24 14.16 -5.02
N VAL A 35 -7.22 13.49 -5.53
CA VAL A 35 -6.24 14.06 -6.47
C VAL A 35 -6.17 13.21 -7.72
N PHE A 36 -6.06 13.85 -8.88
CA PHE A 36 -5.91 13.13 -10.14
C PHE A 36 -4.47 12.65 -10.35
N GLN A 37 -4.28 11.35 -10.55
CA GLN A 37 -3.00 10.73 -10.87
C GLN A 37 -2.93 10.43 -12.36
N ARG A 38 -2.09 11.17 -13.09
CA ARG A 38 -1.94 11.03 -14.56
C ARG A 38 -1.30 9.71 -14.98
N ALA A 39 -0.36 9.20 -14.20
CA ALA A 39 0.40 7.99 -14.51
C ALA A 39 -0.48 6.75 -14.76
N ASN A 40 -1.61 6.65 -14.07
CA ASN A 40 -2.57 5.55 -14.20
C ASN A 40 -4.00 6.05 -14.50
N ASN A 41 -4.15 7.32 -14.89
CA ASN A 41 -5.41 7.98 -15.23
C ASN A 41 -6.54 7.74 -14.19
N ARG A 42 -6.24 7.88 -12.90
CA ARG A 42 -7.18 7.58 -11.80
C ARG A 42 -7.22 8.67 -10.76
N TYR A 43 -8.36 8.79 -10.09
CA TYR A 43 -8.46 9.61 -8.89
C TYR A 43 -8.01 8.82 -7.67
N ILE A 44 -7.12 9.44 -6.88
CA ILE A 44 -6.64 8.90 -5.61
C ILE A 44 -7.35 9.63 -4.49
N GLU A 45 -8.00 8.87 -3.63
CA GLU A 45 -8.68 9.36 -2.44
C GLU A 45 -7.68 9.89 -1.40
N LEU A 46 -8.08 10.97 -0.72
CA LEU A 46 -7.31 11.66 0.29
C LEU A 46 -8.07 11.70 1.61
N TYR A 47 -7.33 11.49 2.69
CA TYR A 47 -7.81 11.32 4.05
C TYR A 47 -7.05 12.27 4.98
N GLU A 48 -7.68 12.70 6.07
CA GLU A 48 -7.05 13.54 7.08
C GLU A 48 -6.10 12.72 7.96
N ARG A 49 -4.86 13.21 8.12
CA ARG A 49 -3.87 12.60 9.02
C ARG A 49 -4.32 12.62 10.48
N SER A 50 -4.89 13.74 10.93
CA SER A 50 -5.36 13.93 12.32
C SER A 50 -6.44 12.93 12.73
N LYS A 51 -7.21 12.43 11.75
CA LYS A 51 -8.30 11.46 11.95
C LYS A 51 -7.91 10.03 11.57
N SER A 52 -6.60 9.79 11.41
CA SER A 52 -6.06 8.47 11.14
C SER A 52 -5.53 7.85 12.43
N GLU A 53 -5.66 6.53 12.55
CA GLU A 53 -5.20 5.81 13.72
C GLU A 53 -4.02 4.88 13.40
N LYS A 54 -3.26 4.50 14.42
CA LYS A 54 -2.14 3.56 14.25
C LYS A 54 -2.66 2.21 13.75
N LYS A 55 -2.01 1.67 12.72
CA LYS A 55 -2.25 0.30 12.28
C LYS A 55 -1.87 -0.67 13.39
N ARG A 56 -2.70 -1.70 13.55
CA ARG A 56 -2.38 -2.83 14.41
C ARG A 56 -1.10 -3.49 13.92
N GLN A 57 -0.17 -3.68 14.83
CA GLN A 57 1.06 -4.41 14.55
C GLN A 57 0.75 -5.90 14.40
N LEU A 58 1.46 -6.56 13.48
CA LEU A 58 1.36 -8.00 13.31
C LEU A 58 1.90 -8.72 14.55
N SER A 59 1.21 -9.78 14.97
CA SER A 59 1.73 -10.66 16.01
C SER A 59 2.93 -11.46 15.50
N ASP A 60 3.77 -11.98 16.39
CA ASP A 60 4.94 -12.74 15.98
C ASP A 60 4.58 -14.03 15.24
N LYS A 61 3.46 -14.67 15.61
CA LYS A 61 2.88 -15.79 14.86
C LYS A 61 2.52 -15.39 13.42
N GLN A 62 1.93 -14.21 13.22
CA GLN A 62 1.58 -13.71 11.89
C GLN A 62 2.82 -13.35 11.08
N LYS A 63 3.84 -12.73 11.70
CA LYS A 63 5.13 -12.45 11.05
C LYS A 63 5.80 -13.74 10.60
N LEU A 64 5.81 -14.77 11.45
CA LEU A 64 6.37 -16.08 11.13
C LEU A 64 5.62 -16.75 9.98
N ALA A 65 4.28 -16.74 10.01
CA ALA A 65 3.46 -17.29 8.93
C ALA A 65 3.74 -16.61 7.58
N LEU A 66 3.88 -15.27 7.56
CA LEU A 66 4.25 -14.53 6.36
C LEU A 66 5.66 -14.87 5.86
N SER A 67 6.62 -15.04 6.78
CA SER A 67 7.99 -15.45 6.45
C SER A 67 8.01 -16.84 5.81
N ASN A 68 7.31 -17.81 6.42
CA ASN A 68 7.21 -19.17 5.91
C ASN A 68 6.49 -19.22 4.55
N GLY A 69 5.40 -18.47 4.39
CA GLY A 69 4.70 -18.34 3.11
C GLY A 69 5.59 -17.78 2.00
N ARG A 70 6.44 -16.78 2.31
CA ARG A 70 7.42 -16.23 1.35
C ARG A 70 8.45 -17.27 0.93
N LYS A 71 8.97 -18.08 1.87
CA LYS A 71 9.92 -19.17 1.60
C LYS A 71 9.31 -20.23 0.69
N LEU A 72 8.13 -20.74 1.05
CA LEU A 72 7.40 -21.73 0.26
C LEU A 72 7.10 -21.22 -1.15
N GLY A 73 6.66 -19.96 -1.27
CA GLY A 73 6.40 -19.36 -2.58
C GLY A 73 7.67 -19.19 -3.42
N LEU A 74 8.84 -18.97 -2.81
CA LEU A 74 10.13 -18.97 -3.51
C LEU A 74 10.50 -20.38 -3.99
N GLU A 75 10.41 -21.38 -3.11
CA GLU A 75 10.69 -22.79 -3.45
C GLU A 75 9.80 -23.27 -4.61
N GLN A 76 8.50 -22.97 -4.58
CA GLN A 76 7.56 -23.36 -5.63
C GLN A 76 7.86 -22.69 -6.98
N ARG A 77 8.38 -21.46 -6.96
CA ARG A 77 8.75 -20.72 -8.17
C ARG A 77 10.16 -21.03 -8.64
N THR A 78 10.93 -21.80 -7.88
CA THR A 78 12.31 -22.18 -8.22
C THR A 78 12.28 -23.53 -8.93
N CYS A 79 12.77 -23.57 -10.17
CA CYS A 79 12.99 -24.82 -10.88
C CYS A 79 13.99 -25.69 -10.10
N LYS A 80 13.58 -26.90 -9.72
CA LYS A 80 14.44 -27.82 -8.96
C LYS A 80 15.66 -28.33 -9.75
N GLN A 81 15.62 -28.22 -11.08
CA GLN A 81 16.68 -28.74 -11.96
C GLN A 81 17.74 -27.68 -12.28
N CYS A 82 17.35 -26.43 -12.57
CA CYS A 82 18.28 -25.37 -12.97
C CYS A 82 18.36 -24.19 -11.99
N GLY A 83 17.58 -24.20 -10.91
CA GLY A 83 17.56 -23.12 -9.92
C GLY A 83 16.92 -21.82 -10.40
N TYR A 84 16.38 -21.79 -11.62
CA TYR A 84 15.73 -20.60 -12.17
C TYR A 84 14.46 -20.25 -11.39
N VAL A 85 14.33 -18.99 -10.97
CA VAL A 85 13.17 -18.49 -10.22
C VAL A 85 12.23 -17.74 -11.16
N VAL A 86 11.01 -18.25 -11.32
CA VAL A 86 9.96 -17.58 -12.10
C VAL A 86 9.52 -16.31 -11.37
N GLN A 87 9.78 -15.14 -11.97
CA GLN A 87 9.30 -13.87 -11.44
C GLN A 87 7.80 -13.73 -11.71
N SER A 88 7.02 -13.43 -10.67
CA SER A 88 5.63 -13.03 -10.86
C SER A 88 5.61 -11.62 -11.43
N ILE A 89 5.10 -11.44 -12.65
CA ILE A 89 4.84 -10.12 -13.22
C ILE A 89 3.75 -9.47 -12.36
N ASN A 90 4.14 -8.51 -11.52
CA ASN A 90 3.18 -7.65 -10.84
C ASN A 90 2.67 -6.64 -11.88
N TYR A 91 1.46 -6.84 -12.40
CA TYR A 91 0.75 -5.74 -13.05
C TYR A 91 0.49 -4.67 -11.99
N VAL A 92 1.19 -3.55 -12.12
CA VAL A 92 1.11 -2.37 -11.25
C VAL A 92 -0.21 -1.64 -11.46
#